data_AF-A0A809PFT1-F1
#
_entry.id   AF-A0A809PFT1-F1
#
_cell.length_a   1.000
_cell.length_b   1.000
_cell.length_c   1.000
_cell.angle_alpha   90.00
_cell.angle_beta   90.00
_cell.angle_gamma   90.00
#
_symmetry.space_group_name_H-M   'P 1'
#
loop_
_entity.id
_entity.type
_entity.pdbx_description
1 polymer ?
#
loop_
_entity_poly.entity_id
_entity_poly.type
_entity_poly.pdbx_seq_one_letter_code
_entity_poly.pdbx_strand_id
1 'polypeptide(L)' 'MLQSRDINFNTLPLWQKRGTGLYMVDEEKIGFNPKENKEVVSTRKVLKTDYELPQGDAYSEFLWHLISSQST' A
#
# COMPACT_ATOMS: atom_id res chain seq x y z
N MET A 1 -30.28 -10.66 10.62
CA MET A 1 -29.36 -11.03 11.72
C MET A 1 -28.42 -9.88 12.10
N LEU A 2 -27.69 -9.23 11.17
CA LEU A 2 -26.89 -8.01 11.47
C LEU A 2 -27.64 -6.70 11.21
N GLN A 3 -28.31 -6.57 10.05
CA GLN A 3 -29.18 -5.42 9.75
C GLN A 3 -30.34 -5.27 10.75
N SER A 4 -30.83 -6.38 11.28
CA SER A 4 -31.87 -6.41 12.33
C SER A 4 -31.40 -5.87 13.69
N ARG A 5 -30.12 -5.49 13.81
CA ARG A 5 -29.52 -4.86 14.99
C ARG A 5 -28.98 -3.46 14.68
N ASP A 6 -29.43 -2.84 13.59
CA ASP A 6 -28.94 -1.54 13.07
C ASP A 6 -27.43 -1.48 12.75
N ILE A 7 -26.75 -2.63 12.64
CA ILE A 7 -25.34 -2.67 12.26
C ILE A 7 -25.26 -2.81 10.73
N ASN A 8 -24.85 -1.72 10.07
CA ASN A 8 -24.64 -1.72 8.62
C ASN A 8 -23.25 -2.28 8.28
N PHE A 9 -23.21 -3.53 7.82
CA PHE A 9 -21.97 -4.17 7.38
C PHE A 9 -21.31 -3.39 6.23
N ASN A 10 -22.08 -2.76 5.34
CA ASN A 10 -21.54 -2.05 4.20
C ASN A 10 -20.79 -0.78 4.58
N THR A 11 -21.07 -0.17 5.74
CA THR A 11 -20.37 1.04 6.21
C THR A 11 -19.07 0.73 6.94
N LEU A 12 -18.75 -0.54 7.20
CA LEU A 12 -17.48 -0.88 7.85
C LEU A 12 -16.30 -0.52 6.92
N PRO A 13 -15.17 -0.07 7.49
CA PRO A 13 -13.95 0.16 6.72
C PRO A 13 -13.53 -1.08 5.93
N LEU A 14 -12.97 -0.88 4.74
CA LEU A 14 -12.57 -1.99 3.86
C LEU A 14 -11.57 -2.93 4.52
N TRP A 15 -10.61 -2.41 5.26
CA TRP A 15 -9.62 -3.23 5.96
C TRP A 15 -10.24 -4.20 6.97
N GLN A 16 -11.38 -3.86 7.58
CA GLN A 16 -12.07 -4.74 8.51
C GLN A 16 -12.77 -5.90 7.78
N LYS A 17 -13.12 -5.69 6.51
CA LYS A 17 -13.76 -6.71 5.65
C LYS A 17 -12.76 -7.55 4.88
N ARG A 18 -11.63 -6.95 4.47
CA ARG A 18 -10.71 -7.48 3.46
C ARG A 18 -9.28 -7.68 3.96
N GLY A 19 -8.96 -7.21 5.16
CA GLY A 19 -7.59 -7.20 5.68
C GLY A 19 -6.75 -6.05 5.16
N THR A 20 -5.43 -6.12 5.40
CA THR A 20 -4.46 -5.07 5.07
C THR A 20 -3.30 -5.64 4.25
N GLY A 21 -2.83 -4.89 3.26
CA GLY A 21 -1.62 -5.20 2.51
C GLY A 21 -0.39 -4.54 3.12
N LEU A 22 0.74 -5.23 3.09
CA LEU A 22 2.03 -4.69 3.53
C LEU A 22 3.09 -5.08 2.49
N TYR A 23 3.70 -4.09 1.84
CA TYR A 23 4.66 -4.32 0.77
C TYR A 23 5.72 -3.20 0.71
N MET A 24 6.87 -3.50 0.11
CA MET A 24 7.95 -2.53 -0.09
C MET A 24 7.67 -1.71 -1.36
N VAL A 25 7.84 -0.40 -1.27
CA VAL A 25 7.79 0.52 -2.41
C VAL A 25 9.05 1.37 -2.46
N ASP A 26 9.50 1.68 -3.67
CA ASP A 26 10.58 2.65 -3.88
C ASP A 26 9.98 4.06 -3.83
N GLU A 27 10.42 4.86 -2.87
CA GLU A 27 9.98 6.25 -2.69
C GLU A 27 11.17 7.18 -2.89
N GLU A 28 10.97 8.24 -3.68
CA GLU A 28 11.95 9.30 -3.85
C GLU A 28 11.93 10.23 -2.64
N LYS A 29 13.09 10.40 -2.00
CA LYS A 29 13.29 11.35 -0.91
C LYS A 29 14.34 12.38 -1.30
N ILE A 30 13.92 13.63 -1.23
CA ILE A 30 14.81 14.79 -1.38
C ILE A 30 15.59 14.93 -0.08
N GLY A 31 16.89 14.75 -0.15
CA GLY A 31 17.83 14.97 0.95
C GLY A 31 18.77 16.12 0.62
N PHE A 32 19.38 16.71 1.64
CA PHE A 32 20.41 17.74 1.46
C PHE A 32 21.79 17.12 1.66
N ASN A 33 22.67 17.24 0.66
CA ASN A 33 24.07 16.82 0.78
C ASN A 33 24.93 18.00 1.26
N PRO A 34 25.36 18.04 2.53
CA PRO A 34 26.15 19.16 3.07
C PRO A 34 27.58 19.23 2.48
N LYS A 35 28.07 18.16 1.84
CA LYS A 35 29.40 18.17 1.19
C LYS A 35 29.39 18.91 -0.14
N GLU A 36 28.27 18.85 -0.86
CA GLU A 36 28.11 19.48 -2.18
C GLU A 36 27.22 20.72 -2.12
N ASN A 37 26.62 21.01 -0.96
CA ASN A 37 25.68 22.10 -0.72
C ASN A 37 24.50 22.09 -1.71
N LYS A 38 23.99 20.88 -2.01
CA LYS A 38 22.94 20.64 -3.01
C LYS A 38 21.87 19.71 -2.46
N GLU A 39 20.64 19.93 -2.91
CA GLU A 39 19.57 18.95 -2.77
C GLU A 39 19.79 17.79 -3.74
N VAL A 40 19.75 16.57 -3.21
CA VAL A 40 19.96 15.33 -3.95
C VAL A 40 18.72 14.46 -3.76
N VAL A 41 18.19 13.96 -4.86
CA VAL A 41 17.09 12.98 -4.84
C VAL A 41 17.71 11.60 -4.63
N SER A 42 17.20 10.88 -3.64
CA SER A 42 17.61 9.51 -3.33
C SER A 42 16.39 8.59 -3.35
N THR A 43 16.54 7.39 -3.89
CA THR A 43 15.48 6.38 -3.87
C THR A 43 15.65 5.50 -2.64
N ARG A 44 14.58 5.34 -1.84
CA ARG A 44 14.59 4.49 -0.66
C ARG A 44 13.43 3.51 -0.70
N LYS A 45 13.70 2.23 -0.40
CA LYS A 45 12.66 1.24 -0.11
C LYS A 45 12.00 1.56 1.22
N VAL A 46 10.68 1.75 1.19
CA VAL A 46 9.83 2.04 2.35
C VAL A 46 8.71 1.01 2.41
N LEU A 47 8.36 0.61 3.65
CA LEU A 47 7.26 -0.28 3.90
C LEU A 47 5.93 0.50 3.81
N LYS A 48 5.12 0.19 2.81
CA LYS A 48 3.79 0.78 2.61
C LYS A 48 2.72 -0.13 3.19
N THR A 49 1.83 0.45 3.98
CA THR A 49 0.63 -0.22 4.50
C THR A 49 -0.57 0.21 3.66
N ASP A 50 -1.36 -0.75 3.21
CA ASP A 50 -2.50 -0.56 2.33
C ASP A 50 -3.78 -1.12 2.99
N TYR A 51 -4.76 -0.25 3.21
CA TYR A 51 -6.02 -0.57 3.88
C TYR A 51 -7.17 -0.79 2.91
N GLU A 52 -6.95 -0.56 1.61
CA GLU A 52 -7.99 -0.56 0.57
C GLU A 52 -7.70 -1.60 -0.50
N LEU A 53 -7.54 -2.86 -0.05
CA LEU A 53 -7.23 -3.94 -0.96
C LEU A 53 -8.35 -4.14 -2.01
N PRO A 54 -7.98 -4.30 -3.30
CA PRO A 54 -8.89 -4.73 -4.33
C PRO A 54 -9.38 -6.17 -4.07
N GLN A 55 -10.42 -6.59 -4.79
CA GLN A 55 -11.03 -7.91 -4.64
C GLN A 55 -11.16 -8.58 -6.01
N GLY A 56 -11.17 -9.92 -6.03
CA GLY A 56 -11.39 -10.70 -7.25
C GLY A 56 -10.19 -10.59 -8.19
N ASP A 57 -10.45 -10.45 -9.49
CA ASP A 57 -9.40 -10.42 -10.51
C ASP A 57 -8.43 -9.25 -10.32
N ALA A 58 -8.93 -8.09 -9.89
CA ALA A 58 -8.10 -6.92 -9.57
C ALA A 58 -7.12 -7.19 -8.40
N TYR A 59 -7.45 -8.11 -7.48
CA TYR A 59 -6.52 -8.53 -6.44
C TYR A 59 -5.42 -9.43 -7.00
N SER A 60 -5.77 -10.35 -7.91
CA SER A 60 -4.80 -11.20 -8.59
C SER A 60 -3.80 -10.37 -9.41
N GLU A 61 -4.29 -9.39 -10.20
CA GLU A 61 -3.44 -8.46 -10.96
C GLU A 61 -2.52 -7.66 -10.04
N PHE A 62 -3.05 -7.14 -8.93
CA PHE A 62 -2.26 -6.44 -7.92
C PHE A 62 -1.11 -7.30 -7.37
N LEU A 63 -1.39 -8.57 -7.04
CA LEU A 63 -0.35 -9.50 -6.56
C LEU A 63 0.71 -9.79 -7.63
N TRP A 64 0.30 -9.96 -8.88
CA TRP A 64 1.24 -10.14 -10.00
C TRP A 64 2.17 -8.94 -10.18
N HIS A 65 1.63 -7.72 -10.09
CA HIS A 65 2.44 -6.50 -10.11
C HIS A 65 3.44 -6.43 -8.94
N LEU A 66 3.02 -6.80 -7.73
CA LEU A 66 3.92 -6.84 -6.58
C LEU A 66 5.05 -7.87 -6.74
N ILE A 67 4.76 -9.08 -7.21
CA ILE A 67 5.77 -10.15 -7.37
C ILE A 67 6.75 -9.82 -8.50
N SER A 68 6.24 -9.30 -9.63
CA SER A 68 7.09 -8.90 -10.76
C SER A 68 8.05 -7.76 -10.40
N SER A 69 7.62 -6.81 -9.57
CA SER A 69 8.47 -5.71 -9.10
C SER A 69 9.65 -6.13 -8.24
N GLN A 70 9.64 -7.36 -7.68
CA GLN A 70 10.69 -7.88 -6.81
C GLN A 70 11.71 -8.78 -7.54
N SER A 71 11.50 -9.11 -8.82
CA SER A 71 12.33 -10.09 -9.56
C SER A 71 13.47 -9.46 -10.37
N THR A 72 14.09 -8.38 -9.91
CA THR A 72 15.29 -7.77 -10.51
C THR A 72 16.36 -7.57 -9.46
#